data_AF-A0A519V4Z8-F1
#
_entry.id   AF-A0A519V4Z8-F1
#
_cell.length_a   1.000
_cell.length_b   1.000
_cell.length_c   1.000
_cell.angle_alpha   90.00
_cell.angle_beta   90.00
_cell.angle_gamma   90.00
#
_symmetry.space_group_name_H-M   'P 1'
#
loop_
_entity.id
_entity.type
_entity.pdbx_description
1 polymer ?
#
loop_
_entity_poly.entity_id
_entity_poly.type
_entity_poly.pdbx_seq_one_letter_code
_entity_poly.pdbx_strand_id
1 'polypeptide(L)'
;MKYSKYCIALILLLISIFIAKAQTTGRGCFVNNKIYTQYLGLRLNGVRCYNSAGAFYNINYNNYSATKPNNYNYTCGEVNEFNNSGNGPNQNEFVETNGNTPCIISTSTVAGVNGNGTDGTYTVNNPTYCSVASLPLDDYTWVLVLVVGGFVGYLISSRKIVV
;
A
#
# COMPACT_ATOMS: atom_id res chain seq x y z
N MET A 1 15.43 -30.86 23.77
CA MET A 1 15.13 -30.07 22.56
C MET A 1 16.15 -28.95 22.40
N LYS A 2 17.31 -29.22 21.77
CA LYS A 2 18.38 -28.21 21.63
C LYS A 2 18.07 -27.14 20.57
N TYR A 3 17.19 -27.42 19.60
CA TYR A 3 16.95 -26.55 18.43
C TYR A 3 15.66 -25.70 18.47
N SER A 4 14.77 -25.93 19.45
CA SER A 4 13.46 -25.27 19.53
C SER A 4 13.52 -23.74 19.56
N LYS A 5 14.53 -23.19 20.24
CA LYS A 5 14.72 -21.73 20.37
C LYS A 5 15.18 -21.11 19.04
N TYR A 6 15.94 -21.86 18.24
CA TYR A 6 16.41 -21.41 16.93
C TYR A 6 15.29 -21.41 15.89
N CYS A 7 14.37 -22.38 15.93
CA CYS A 7 13.19 -22.36 15.05
C CYS A 7 12.28 -21.15 15.33
N ILE A 8 12.02 -20.85 16.61
CA ILE A 8 11.20 -19.69 16.99
C ILE A 8 11.89 -18.37 16.58
N ALA A 9 13.20 -18.25 16.79
CA ALA A 9 13.97 -17.09 16.34
C ALA A 9 13.97 -16.94 14.81
N LEU A 10 14.08 -18.04 14.07
CA LEU A 10 14.00 -18.04 12.61
C LEU A 10 12.61 -17.61 12.13
N ILE A 11 11.54 -18.11 12.76
CA ILE A 11 10.16 -17.72 12.42
C ILE A 11 9.94 -16.23 12.70
N LEU A 12 10.40 -15.71 13.83
CA LEU A 12 10.29 -14.29 14.16
C LEU A 12 11.13 -13.40 13.22
N LEU A 13 12.32 -13.85 12.83
CA LEU A 13 13.16 -13.19 11.83
C LEU A 13 12.48 -13.18 10.45
N LEU A 14 11.86 -14.29 10.05
CA LEU A 14 11.12 -14.35 8.79
C LEU A 14 9.93 -13.41 8.82
N ILE A 15 9.11 -13.44 9.88
CA ILE A 15 7.95 -12.55 10.04
C ILE A 15 8.37 -11.06 10.00
N SER A 16 9.49 -10.69 10.63
CA SER A 16 9.94 -9.29 10.62
C SER A 16 10.40 -8.80 9.23
N ILE A 17 10.93 -9.70 8.38
CA ILE A 17 11.31 -9.38 7.00
C ILE A 17 10.05 -9.14 6.13
N PHE A 18 8.92 -9.79 6.43
CA PHE A 18 7.69 -9.64 5.65
C PHE A 18 6.82 -8.45 6.07
N ILE A 19 6.87 -7.98 7.32
CA ILE A 19 6.02 -6.85 7.78
C ILE A 19 6.46 -5.50 7.20
N ALA A 20 7.71 -5.37 6.72
CA ALA A 20 8.31 -4.07 6.41
C ALA A 20 8.00 -3.50 5.00
N LYS A 21 7.09 -4.08 4.21
CA LYS A 21 6.77 -3.51 2.88
C LYS A 21 5.45 -2.76 2.92
N ALA A 22 5.57 -1.43 3.00
CA ALA A 22 4.48 -0.48 2.76
C ALA A 22 3.80 -0.78 1.42
N GLN A 23 2.48 -0.67 1.36
CA GLN A 23 1.71 -0.94 0.16
C GLN A 23 2.13 0.01 -0.97
N THR A 24 2.85 -0.55 -1.95
CA THR A 24 3.48 0.27 -3.00
C THR A 24 2.55 0.61 -4.15
N THR A 25 1.41 -0.08 -4.23
CA THR A 25 0.35 0.15 -5.20
C THR A 25 -1.01 -0.12 -4.56
N GLY A 26 -2.03 0.65 -4.92
CA GLY A 26 -3.36 0.43 -4.36
C GLY A 26 -4.44 1.26 -5.04
N ARG A 27 -5.64 1.25 -4.43
CA ARG A 27 -6.76 2.13 -4.80
C ARG A 27 -6.98 3.17 -3.71
N GLY A 28 -7.44 4.35 -4.08
CA GLY A 28 -7.72 5.42 -3.14
C GLY A 28 -8.68 6.45 -3.70
N CYS A 29 -9.19 7.30 -2.81
CA CYS A 29 -10.02 8.44 -3.17
C CYS A 29 -9.19 9.71 -3.30
N PHE A 30 -9.20 10.31 -4.49
CA PHE A 30 -8.49 11.54 -4.78
C PHE A 30 -9.31 12.76 -4.39
N VAL A 31 -8.85 13.50 -3.38
CA VAL A 31 -9.51 14.72 -2.89
C VAL A 31 -8.45 15.77 -2.56
N ASN A 32 -8.56 16.97 -3.12
CA ASN A 32 -7.70 18.12 -2.79
C ASN A 32 -6.19 17.81 -2.79
N ASN A 33 -5.70 17.21 -3.87
CA ASN A 33 -4.27 16.89 -4.01
C ASN A 33 -3.78 15.86 -2.97
N LYS A 34 -4.67 15.03 -2.43
CA LYS A 34 -4.37 13.91 -1.56
C LYS A 34 -5.08 12.66 -2.03
N ILE A 35 -4.48 11.50 -1.78
CA ILE A 35 -5.12 10.21 -1.96
C ILE A 35 -5.32 9.51 -0.63
N TYR A 36 -6.58 9.28 -0.28
CA TYR A 36 -6.98 8.54 0.91
C TYR A 36 -7.07 7.06 0.56
N THR A 37 -6.27 6.22 1.22
CA THR A 37 -6.09 4.81 0.80
C THR A 37 -6.87 3.82 1.65
N GLN A 38 -7.29 4.24 2.85
CA GLN A 38 -8.05 3.38 3.74
C GLN A 38 -9.52 3.31 3.32
N TYR A 39 -9.88 2.22 2.65
CA TYR A 39 -11.26 1.95 2.25
C TYR A 39 -12.15 1.59 3.45
N LEU A 40 -13.30 2.25 3.56
CA LEU A 40 -14.30 2.02 4.61
C LEU A 40 -15.47 1.15 4.14
N GLY A 41 -15.73 1.08 2.83
CA GLY A 41 -16.88 0.37 2.27
C GLY A 41 -17.65 1.18 1.24
N LEU A 42 -18.81 0.64 0.82
CA LEU A 42 -19.75 1.33 -0.06
C LEU A 42 -20.84 2.03 0.77
N ARG A 43 -21.23 3.23 0.36
CA ARG A 43 -22.44 3.89 0.86
C ARG A 43 -23.67 3.46 0.04
N LEU A 44 -24.87 3.72 0.57
CA LEU A 44 -26.10 3.71 -0.23
C LEU A 44 -25.85 4.56 -1.49
N ASN A 45 -26.12 3.99 -2.67
CA ASN A 45 -25.78 4.50 -4.02
C ASN A 45 -24.45 4.01 -4.62
N GLY A 46 -23.75 3.07 -3.99
CA GLY A 46 -22.56 2.44 -4.59
C GLY A 46 -21.33 3.33 -4.66
N VAL A 47 -21.35 4.49 -3.99
CA VAL A 47 -20.21 5.39 -3.87
C VAL A 47 -19.21 4.82 -2.87
N ARG A 48 -17.94 4.74 -3.26
CA ARG A 48 -16.86 4.24 -2.40
C ARG A 48 -16.52 5.27 -1.33
N CYS A 49 -16.40 4.82 -0.08
CA CYS A 49 -16.06 5.64 1.06
C CYS A 49 -14.67 5.31 1.57
N TYR A 50 -13.87 6.35 1.83
CA TYR A 50 -12.51 6.24 2.35
C TYR A 50 -12.36 7.05 3.64
N ASN A 51 -11.46 6.62 4.52
CA ASN A 51 -11.30 7.22 5.84
C ASN A 51 -10.59 8.57 5.76
N SER A 52 -11.29 9.66 6.06
CA SER A 52 -10.71 11.01 6.09
C SER A 52 -9.70 11.22 7.22
N ALA A 53 -9.74 10.41 8.28
CA ALA A 53 -8.78 10.40 9.38
C ALA A 53 -7.72 9.29 9.23
N GLY A 54 -7.78 8.54 8.13
CA GLY A 54 -6.87 7.43 7.84
C GLY A 54 -5.57 7.88 7.19
N ALA A 55 -4.81 6.90 6.72
CA ALA A 55 -3.61 7.15 5.93
C ALA A 55 -3.97 7.85 4.62
N PHE A 56 -3.18 8.87 4.27
CA PHE A 56 -3.25 9.55 2.99
C PHE A 56 -1.83 9.82 2.48
N TYR A 57 -1.72 9.99 1.17
CA TYR A 57 -0.51 10.51 0.53
C TYR A 57 -0.82 11.85 -0.13
N ASN A 58 0.08 12.82 0.00
CA ASN A 58 0.00 14.05 -0.77
C ASN A 58 0.42 13.75 -2.22
N ILE A 59 -0.31 14.31 -3.18
CA ILE A 59 -0.03 14.19 -4.60
C ILE A 59 0.66 15.47 -5.08
N ASN A 60 1.51 15.39 -6.10
CA ASN A 60 2.08 16.58 -6.72
C ASN A 60 2.04 16.46 -8.25
N TYR A 61 1.19 17.27 -8.89
CA TYR A 61 0.92 17.24 -10.33
C TYR A 61 1.96 17.98 -11.20
N ASN A 62 3.25 17.84 -10.91
CA ASN A 62 4.27 18.51 -11.71
C ASN A 62 4.65 17.73 -12.99
N ASN A 63 4.44 18.39 -14.13
CA ASN A 63 4.86 18.04 -15.49
C ASN A 63 6.35 17.56 -15.55
N TYR A 64 6.62 16.25 -15.51
CA TYR A 64 7.94 15.61 -15.34
C TYR A 64 8.77 15.36 -16.63
N SER A 65 9.97 15.93 -16.81
CA SER A 65 11.02 15.61 -17.83
C SER A 65 11.46 14.15 -18.10
N ALA A 66 10.93 13.35 -19.05
CA ALA A 66 11.55 12.08 -19.47
C ALA A 66 12.98 12.25 -20.04
N THR A 67 13.31 13.47 -20.49
CA THR A 67 14.66 13.86 -20.94
C THR A 67 15.53 14.44 -19.84
N LYS A 68 15.04 14.58 -18.60
CA LYS A 68 15.76 15.10 -17.43
C LYS A 68 15.55 14.22 -16.18
N PRO A 69 15.86 12.91 -16.24
CA PRO A 69 15.50 11.97 -15.17
C PRO A 69 16.18 12.24 -13.81
N ASN A 70 17.35 12.88 -13.79
CA ASN A 70 18.15 13.04 -12.57
C ASN A 70 17.84 14.28 -11.70
N ASN A 71 16.96 15.19 -12.13
CA ASN A 71 16.80 16.48 -11.46
C ASN A 71 15.77 16.50 -10.31
N TYR A 72 15.12 15.37 -10.04
CA TYR A 72 13.89 15.37 -9.25
C TYR A 72 14.03 14.75 -7.85
N ASN A 73 15.19 14.18 -7.46
CA ASN A 73 15.39 13.55 -6.15
C ASN A 73 14.32 12.50 -5.81
N TYR A 74 14.07 11.57 -6.74
CA TYR A 74 13.10 10.49 -6.54
C TYR A 74 13.51 9.58 -5.38
N THR A 75 12.65 9.46 -4.37
CA THR A 75 12.79 8.57 -3.22
C THR A 75 11.86 7.37 -3.40
N CYS A 76 12.43 6.17 -3.42
CA CYS A 76 11.65 4.93 -3.49
C CYS A 76 10.87 4.70 -2.21
N GLY A 77 9.60 4.29 -2.35
CA GLY A 77 8.70 3.96 -1.23
C GLY A 77 7.83 5.12 -0.77
N GLU A 78 7.95 6.29 -1.40
CA GLU A 78 7.22 7.51 -1.05
C GLU A 78 6.52 8.08 -2.28
N VAL A 79 5.47 8.87 -2.06
CA VAL A 79 4.89 9.73 -3.12
C VAL A 79 5.75 10.97 -3.18
N ASN A 80 6.39 11.22 -4.31
CA ASN A 80 7.41 12.25 -4.44
C ASN A 80 6.77 13.61 -4.73
N GLU A 81 7.12 14.60 -3.92
CA GLU A 81 6.72 15.98 -4.11
C GLU A 81 7.86 16.76 -4.81
N PHE A 82 7.59 17.29 -6.01
CA PHE A 82 8.56 18.13 -6.74
C PHE A 82 8.17 19.61 -6.70
N ASN A 83 9.13 20.53 -6.62
CA ASN A 83 8.84 21.97 -6.70
C ASN A 83 8.42 22.38 -8.12
N ASN A 84 7.52 23.37 -8.25
CA ASN A 84 6.83 23.84 -9.47
C ASN A 84 7.74 24.50 -10.54
N SER A 85 9.02 24.12 -10.62
CA SER A 85 10.01 24.74 -11.48
C SER A 85 10.42 23.82 -12.63
N GLY A 86 9.56 23.72 -13.66
CA GLY A 86 9.98 23.24 -14.99
C GLY A 86 8.99 22.34 -15.72
N ASN A 87 8.79 22.63 -17.01
CA ASN A 87 8.00 21.82 -17.94
C ASN A 87 8.64 20.46 -18.26
N GLY A 88 7.80 19.42 -18.33
CA GLY A 88 8.16 18.05 -18.71
C GLY A 88 6.97 17.05 -18.79
N PRO A 89 7.10 15.84 -19.38
CA PRO A 89 6.01 14.85 -19.49
C PRO A 89 5.35 14.35 -18.18
N ASN A 90 4.04 14.09 -18.24
CA ASN A 90 3.30 13.51 -17.12
C ASN A 90 3.87 12.16 -16.68
N GLN A 91 4.47 12.09 -15.50
CA GLN A 91 4.54 10.85 -14.74
C GLN A 91 3.78 11.05 -13.44
N ASN A 92 2.57 10.52 -13.47
CA ASN A 92 1.72 10.50 -12.31
C ASN A 92 2.07 9.23 -11.53
N GLU A 93 2.49 9.37 -10.28
CA GLU A 93 2.48 8.30 -9.27
C GLU A 93 1.03 7.83 -8.97
N PHE A 94 0.07 8.41 -9.67
CA PHE A 94 -1.37 8.28 -9.58
C PHE A 94 -1.89 8.02 -11.00
N VAL A 95 -2.23 6.77 -11.30
CA VAL A 95 -2.92 6.46 -12.54
C VAL A 95 -4.42 6.58 -12.26
N GLU A 96 -4.99 7.73 -12.61
CA GLU A 96 -6.43 7.88 -12.68
C GLU A 96 -6.94 6.93 -13.78
N THR A 97 -7.36 5.74 -13.35
CA THR A 97 -7.84 4.71 -14.26
C THR A 97 -9.32 4.99 -14.51
N ASN A 98 -9.58 5.93 -15.43
CA ASN A 98 -10.92 6.37 -15.86
C ASN A 98 -11.72 7.12 -14.77
N GLY A 99 -11.41 8.42 -14.66
CA GLY A 99 -11.84 9.39 -13.66
C GLY A 99 -13.33 9.77 -13.55
N ASN A 100 -14.25 8.81 -13.65
CA ASN A 100 -15.68 9.10 -13.51
C ASN A 100 -16.35 8.35 -12.35
N THR A 101 -15.62 7.53 -11.58
CA THR A 101 -16.23 6.86 -10.42
C THR A 101 -16.12 7.78 -9.21
N PRO A 102 -17.24 8.35 -8.71
CA PRO A 102 -17.20 9.23 -7.56
C PRO A 102 -16.79 8.45 -6.32
N CYS A 103 -15.96 9.07 -5.49
CA CYS A 103 -15.66 8.61 -4.15
C CYS A 103 -15.88 9.74 -3.14
N ILE A 104 -16.02 9.36 -1.88
CA ILE A 104 -16.11 10.29 -0.78
C ILE A 104 -15.10 9.94 0.29
N ILE A 105 -14.69 10.94 1.05
CA ILE A 105 -13.95 10.77 2.30
C ILE A 105 -14.87 11.08 3.47
N SER A 106 -14.78 10.29 4.53
CA SER A 106 -15.59 10.41 5.75
C SER A 106 -14.87 9.72 6.90
N THR A 107 -15.25 10.00 8.15
CA THR A 107 -14.74 9.25 9.32
C THR A 107 -15.37 7.87 9.47
N SER A 108 -16.52 7.63 8.83
CA SER A 108 -17.19 6.32 8.78
C SER A 108 -18.11 6.19 7.56
N THR A 109 -18.64 4.99 7.29
CA THR A 109 -19.61 4.78 6.19
C THR A 109 -20.97 5.46 6.41
N VAL A 110 -21.29 5.83 7.65
CA VAL A 110 -22.57 6.44 8.04
C VAL A 110 -22.47 7.92 8.41
N ALA A 111 -21.27 8.44 8.66
CA ALA A 111 -21.03 9.84 8.98
C ALA A 111 -21.21 10.77 7.76
N GLY A 112 -21.16 12.08 8.03
CA GLY A 112 -21.21 13.11 7.00
C GLY A 112 -20.03 13.02 6.03
N VAL A 113 -20.22 13.53 4.82
CA VAL A 113 -19.15 13.57 3.80
C VAL A 113 -18.17 14.70 4.16
N ASN A 114 -16.90 14.36 4.34
CA ASN A 114 -15.82 15.31 4.60
C ASN A 114 -15.22 15.87 3.29
N GLY A 115 -15.47 15.21 2.16
CA GLY A 115 -15.03 15.64 0.85
C GLY A 115 -15.43 14.67 -0.25
N ASN A 116 -15.46 15.17 -1.48
CA ASN A 116 -15.79 14.41 -2.68
C ASN A 116 -14.58 14.36 -3.60
N GLY A 117 -14.43 13.24 -4.29
CA GLY A 117 -13.27 12.98 -5.12
C GLY A 117 -13.54 11.96 -6.20
N THR A 118 -12.46 11.51 -6.80
CA THR A 118 -12.47 10.47 -7.83
C THR A 118 -11.70 9.25 -7.35
N ASP A 119 -12.26 8.05 -7.54
CA ASP A 119 -11.54 6.80 -7.26
C ASP A 119 -10.45 6.59 -8.31
N GLY A 120 -9.26 6.21 -7.88
CA GLY A 120 -8.10 6.00 -8.75
C GLY A 120 -7.15 4.94 -8.21
N THR A 121 -6.16 4.55 -9.03
CA THR A 121 -5.05 3.71 -8.59
C THR A 121 -3.81 4.55 -8.38
N TYR A 122 -2.94 4.14 -7.46
CA TYR A 122 -1.66 4.80 -7.20
C TYR A 122 -0.51 3.78 -7.17
N THR A 123 0.69 4.28 -7.44
CA THR A 123 1.97 3.58 -7.34
C THR A 123 3.04 4.50 -6.74
N VAL A 124 3.67 4.08 -5.65
CA VAL A 124 4.74 4.82 -4.95
C VAL A 124 6.15 4.31 -5.32
N ASN A 125 6.23 3.29 -6.18
CA ASN A 125 7.49 2.69 -6.63
C ASN A 125 7.45 2.55 -8.15
N ASN A 126 7.93 3.58 -8.84
CA ASN A 126 8.04 3.54 -10.28
C ASN A 126 9.18 2.59 -10.68
N PRO A 127 8.91 1.50 -11.42
CA PRO A 127 9.92 0.51 -11.79
C PRO A 127 11.00 1.10 -12.72
N THR A 128 10.77 2.26 -13.32
CA THR A 128 11.76 3.00 -14.11
C THR A 128 12.89 3.56 -13.26
N TYR A 129 12.61 3.96 -12.01
CA TYR A 129 13.57 4.61 -11.10
C TYR A 129 13.91 3.76 -9.88
N CYS A 130 12.98 2.91 -9.45
CA CYS A 130 13.19 1.96 -8.39
C CYS A 130 13.49 0.58 -8.96
N SER A 131 14.77 0.20 -8.89
CA SER A 131 15.21 -1.18 -8.95
C SER A 131 14.85 -1.88 -7.63
N VAL A 132 13.56 -2.04 -7.34
CA VAL A 132 13.11 -2.93 -6.29
C VAL A 132 12.52 -4.17 -6.95
N ALA A 133 13.11 -5.32 -6.65
CA ALA A 133 12.44 -6.60 -6.92
C ALA A 133 11.12 -6.59 -6.13
N SER A 134 10.03 -6.26 -6.82
CA SER A 134 8.68 -6.43 -6.32
C SER A 134 8.41 -7.93 -6.28
N LEU A 135 8.77 -8.56 -5.17
CA LEU A 135 8.18 -9.83 -4.80
C LEU A 135 6.81 -9.48 -4.21
N PRO A 136 5.70 -9.77 -4.91
CA PRO A 136 4.36 -9.54 -4.37
C PRO A 136 4.19 -10.37 -3.11
N LEU A 137 4.00 -9.70 -1.97
CA LEU A 137 3.81 -10.36 -0.68
C LEU A 137 2.55 -11.25 -0.70
N ASP A 138 1.54 -10.85 -1.47
CA ASP A 138 0.26 -11.55 -1.60
C ASP A 138 0.43 -12.97 -2.14
N ASP A 139 1.33 -13.16 -3.11
CA ASP A 139 1.61 -14.46 -3.74
C ASP A 139 2.29 -15.47 -2.81
N TYR A 140 2.81 -15.04 -1.65
CA TYR A 140 3.49 -15.93 -0.69
C TYR A 140 2.77 -16.04 0.66
N THR A 141 1.67 -15.30 0.85
CA THR A 141 0.85 -15.35 2.08
C THR A 141 0.38 -16.77 2.37
N TRP A 142 -0.04 -17.52 1.34
CA TRP A 142 -0.49 -18.90 1.49
C TRP A 142 0.63 -19.85 1.93
N VAL A 143 1.87 -19.63 1.46
CA VAL A 143 3.05 -20.42 1.88
C VAL A 143 3.31 -20.19 3.37
N LEU A 144 3.21 -18.93 3.80
CA LEU A 144 3.43 -18.54 5.19
C LEU A 144 2.39 -19.17 6.12
N VAL A 145 1.11 -19.20 5.69
CA VAL A 145 0.03 -19.90 6.40
C VAL A 145 0.29 -21.41 6.50
N LEU A 146 0.78 -22.06 5.45
CA LEU A 146 1.10 -23.50 5.48
C LEU A 146 2.29 -23.81 6.39
N VAL A 147 3.34 -22.99 6.37
CA VAL A 147 4.52 -23.18 7.22
C VAL A 147 4.16 -22.99 8.69
N VAL A 148 3.42 -21.92 9.02
CA VAL A 148 3.00 -21.65 10.40
C VAL A 148 1.97 -22.69 10.87
N GLY A 149 0.96 -22.99 10.04
CA GLY A 149 -0.07 -23.99 10.35
C GLY A 149 0.50 -25.40 10.52
N GLY A 150 1.42 -25.81 9.65
CA GLY A 150 2.13 -27.08 9.76
C GLY A 150 3.00 -27.16 11.01
N PHE A 151 3.69 -26.08 11.36
CA PHE A 151 4.51 -26.03 12.58
C PHE A 151 3.66 -26.11 13.86
N VAL A 152 2.56 -25.37 13.92
CA VAL A 152 1.61 -25.44 15.06
C VAL A 152 0.98 -26.83 15.15
N GLY A 153 0.52 -27.39 14.02
CA GLY A 153 -0.02 -28.75 13.96
C GLY A 153 0.98 -29.80 14.46
N TYR A 154 2.25 -29.67 14.09
CA TYR A 154 3.33 -30.55 14.58
C TYR A 154 3.55 -30.40 16.10
N LEU A 155 3.51 -29.19 16.65
CA LEU A 155 3.67 -28.96 18.09
C LEU A 155 2.50 -29.55 18.90
N ILE A 156 1.28 -29.47 18.39
CA ILE A 156 0.09 -30.10 18.99
C ILE A 156 0.21 -31.63 18.90
N SER A 157 0.52 -32.17 17.72
CA SER A 157 0.69 -33.62 17.50
C SER A 157 1.77 -34.24 18.39
N SER A 158 2.87 -33.52 18.61
CA SER A 158 3.96 -33.96 19.47
C SER A 158 3.68 -33.87 20.98
N ARG A 159 2.44 -33.53 21.38
CA ARG A 159 1.98 -33.34 22.78
C ARG A 159 2.84 -32.35 23.57
N LYS A 160 3.44 -31.38 22.90
CA LYS A 160 4.30 -30.36 23.54
C LYS A 160 3.53 -29.13 24.01
N ILE A 161 2.26 -29.05 23.63
CA ILE A 161 1.27 -28.14 24.19
C ILE A 161 0.24 -29.05 24.86
N VAL A 162 0.43 -29.29 26.16
CA VAL A 162 -0.61 -29.86 27.01
C VAL A 162 -1.50 -28.67 27.40
N VAL A 163 -2.77 -28.73 27.03
CA VAL A 163 -3.80 -27.84 27.60
C VAL A 163 -3.96 -28.17 29.08
#